data_AF-A0A2S6BVG7-F1
#
_entry.id   AF-A0A2S6BVG7-F1
#
_cell.length_a   1.000
_cell.length_b   1.000
_cell.length_c   1.000
_cell.angle_alpha   90.00
_cell.angle_beta   90.00
_cell.angle_gamma   90.00
#
_symmetry.space_group_name_H-M   'P 1'
#
loop_
_entity.id
_entity.type
_entity.pdbx_description
1 polymer ?
#
loop_
_entity_poly.entity_id
_entity_poly.type
_entity_poly.pdbx_seq_one_letter_code
_entity_poly.pdbx_strand_id
1 'polypeptide(L)'
;MDLDHKLPWNLLASHLTIIRSHARYTPHITDIFSKPSDDWPKHLEYFQRAFHNTLLDFSQTEANKYRDLRAWTPSSPDEVLSDTLRSLPERVFNLEQHDTNSLRHNPISPQHQSIQYWITRASESQPPSYTSSDGDLADVIKTLLAISAHLCTSEDSAEQKLGHEAFASLLRLNNHPGIPLGQLNHIHWGHSFGVEHLAENTPRIYSLLNMVDAIGQQQQQSKNSGRGAQSTPIVELESFRKWARNSLVDFDFPAQNLLHSEFWRGYVDAEDRLRNPNAPGLDDLEQDRRRQDLDPTLVGSEGWSRDDGIALKRYPRTCFDILVRYVVLLSLWYGEDRAKNFWDEQVASCLEFRQK
;
A
#
# COMPACT_ATOMS: atom_id res chain seq x y z
N MET A 1 -11.69 7.38 10.16
CA MET A 1 -11.11 6.19 9.54
C MET A 1 -10.20 5.40 10.50
N ASP A 2 -9.28 4.56 9.99
CA ASP A 2 -8.41 3.69 10.78
C ASP A 2 -7.42 4.49 11.66
N LEU A 3 -7.17 4.04 12.88
CA LEU A 3 -6.29 4.68 13.86
C LEU A 3 -6.55 6.18 14.15
N ASP A 4 -7.77 6.69 13.92
CA ASP A 4 -8.18 8.09 14.21
C ASP A 4 -7.83 8.56 15.63
N HIS A 5 -7.76 7.63 16.59
CA HIS A 5 -7.46 7.92 17.99
C HIS A 5 -5.95 7.95 18.30
N LYS A 6 -5.09 7.44 17.41
CA LYS A 6 -3.63 7.40 17.59
C LYS A 6 -2.91 8.43 16.72
N LEU A 7 -3.42 8.69 15.52
CA LEU A 7 -2.83 9.66 14.60
C LEU A 7 -3.63 10.97 14.60
N PRO A 8 -2.99 12.14 14.78
CA PRO A 8 -3.70 13.41 14.90
C PRO A 8 -4.12 13.98 13.53
N TRP A 9 -4.86 13.21 12.73
CA TRP A 9 -5.35 13.63 11.41
C TRP A 9 -6.18 14.92 11.46
N ASN A 10 -7.01 15.07 12.49
CA ASN A 10 -7.80 16.28 12.72
C ASN A 10 -6.92 17.52 12.94
N LEU A 11 -5.73 17.36 13.54
CA LEU A 11 -4.79 18.47 13.71
C LEU A 11 -4.29 18.93 12.36
N LEU A 12 -3.84 18.01 11.49
CA LEU A 12 -3.42 18.34 10.13
C LEU A 12 -4.56 18.96 9.32
N ALA A 13 -5.75 18.34 9.33
CA ALA A 13 -6.92 18.79 8.58
C ALA A 13 -7.30 20.25 8.89
N SER A 14 -7.05 20.74 10.12
CA SER A 14 -7.32 22.13 10.49
C SER A 14 -6.55 23.14 9.62
N HIS A 15 -5.38 22.75 9.12
CA HIS A 15 -4.51 23.53 8.23
C HIS A 15 -4.73 23.25 6.75
N LEU A 16 -5.61 22.32 6.40
CA LEU A 16 -5.81 21.88 5.03
C LEU A 16 -7.20 22.25 4.51
N THR A 17 -7.31 22.41 3.20
CA THR A 17 -8.59 22.64 2.52
C THR A 17 -8.53 22.05 1.11
N ILE A 18 -9.65 21.49 0.65
CA ILE A 18 -9.78 21.07 -0.75
C ILE A 18 -10.25 22.27 -1.56
N ILE A 19 -9.52 22.60 -2.62
CA ILE A 19 -9.91 23.65 -3.57
C ILE A 19 -10.19 23.00 -4.92
N ARG A 20 -11.41 23.19 -5.42
CA ARG A 20 -11.83 22.70 -6.75
C ARG A 20 -11.40 23.69 -7.82
N SER A 21 -10.83 23.18 -8.92
CA SER A 21 -10.42 23.98 -10.10
C SER A 21 -9.63 25.26 -9.75
N HIS A 22 -8.51 25.08 -9.06
CA HIS A 22 -7.65 26.16 -8.59
C HIS A 22 -7.01 26.92 -9.77
N ALA A 23 -7.47 28.15 -10.02
CA ALA A 23 -7.10 28.93 -11.21
C ALA A 23 -5.62 29.34 -11.30
N ARG A 24 -4.88 29.30 -10.17
CA ARG A 24 -3.43 29.58 -10.12
C ARG A 24 -2.58 28.56 -10.90
N TYR A 25 -3.09 27.35 -11.13
CA TYR A 25 -2.35 26.29 -11.81
C TYR A 25 -2.87 26.13 -13.25
N THR A 26 -1.99 25.81 -14.20
CA THR A 26 -2.36 25.48 -15.58
C THR A 26 -1.81 24.10 -15.94
N PRO A 27 -2.68 23.10 -16.23
CA PRO A 27 -4.14 23.17 -16.15
C PRO A 27 -4.63 23.40 -14.72
N HIS A 28 -5.86 23.92 -14.57
CA HIS A 28 -6.48 24.08 -13.25
C HIS A 28 -6.58 22.72 -12.56
N ILE A 29 -6.29 22.68 -11.26
CA ILE A 29 -6.26 21.45 -10.47
C ILE A 29 -7.29 21.47 -9.35
N THR A 30 -7.89 20.32 -9.06
CA THR A 30 -8.65 20.09 -7.83
C THR A 30 -7.75 19.29 -6.89
N ASP A 31 -7.45 19.79 -5.69
CA ASP A 31 -6.51 19.12 -4.78
C ASP A 31 -6.61 19.63 -3.33
N ILE A 32 -5.81 19.03 -2.44
CA ILE A 32 -5.59 19.50 -1.06
C ILE A 32 -4.52 20.61 -1.04
N PHE A 33 -4.82 21.71 -0.35
CA PHE A 33 -3.94 22.86 -0.19
C PHE A 33 -3.75 23.21 1.28
N SER A 34 -2.54 23.66 1.63
CA SER A 34 -2.24 24.21 2.95
C SER A 34 -2.75 25.64 3.06
N LYS A 35 -3.39 25.94 4.20
CA LYS A 35 -3.78 27.28 4.60
C LYS A 35 -2.55 28.00 5.17
N PRO A 36 -2.37 29.31 4.93
CA PRO A 36 -1.36 30.08 5.64
C PRO A 36 -1.57 29.97 7.16
N SER A 37 -0.57 29.45 7.87
CA SER A 37 -0.57 29.35 9.33
C SER A 37 0.85 29.29 9.85
N ASP A 38 1.17 30.10 10.86
CA ASP A 38 2.46 30.06 11.56
C ASP A 38 2.64 28.77 12.38
N ASP A 39 1.53 28.10 12.74
CA ASP A 39 1.54 26.86 13.50
C ASP A 39 1.72 25.61 12.62
N TRP A 40 1.61 25.72 11.29
CA TRP A 40 1.70 24.58 10.37
C TRP A 40 2.99 23.77 10.56
N PRO A 41 4.21 24.36 10.58
CA PRO A 41 5.45 23.59 10.73
C PRO A 41 5.49 22.77 12.03
N LYS A 42 5.05 23.37 13.15
CA LYS A 42 5.01 22.72 14.47
C LYS A 42 4.01 21.56 14.50
N HIS A 43 2.83 21.75 13.91
CA HIS A 43 1.82 20.70 13.86
C HIS A 43 2.19 19.57 12.89
N LEU A 44 2.86 19.89 11.79
CA LEU A 44 3.41 18.90 10.87
C LEU A 44 4.49 18.05 11.56
N GLU A 45 5.45 18.68 12.24
CA GLU A 45 6.48 17.97 13.00
C GLU A 45 5.87 17.07 14.09
N TYR A 46 4.88 17.59 14.83
CA TYR A 46 4.16 16.79 15.83
C TYR A 46 3.47 15.56 15.20
N PHE A 47 2.81 15.74 14.05
CA PHE A 47 2.17 14.65 13.34
C PHE A 47 3.18 13.63 12.83
N GLN A 48 4.27 14.06 12.19
CA GLN A 48 5.33 13.17 11.68
C GLN A 48 5.88 12.29 12.79
N ARG A 49 6.18 12.88 13.96
CA ARG A 49 6.63 12.13 15.13
C ARG A 49 5.58 11.15 15.65
N ALA A 50 4.31 11.55 15.70
CA ALA A 50 3.22 10.67 16.12
C ALA A 50 3.02 9.49 15.16
N PHE A 51 3.09 9.75 13.85
CA PHE A 51 3.01 8.73 12.81
C PHE A 51 4.13 7.72 12.93
N HIS A 52 5.37 8.21 12.99
CA HIS A 52 6.55 7.38 13.14
C HIS A 52 6.49 6.53 14.42
N ASN A 53 6.19 7.13 15.57
CA ASN A 53 6.11 6.37 16.83
C ASN A 53 5.01 5.31 16.79
N THR A 54 3.85 5.64 16.21
CA THR A 54 2.77 4.66 16.03
C THR A 54 3.24 3.50 15.16
N LEU A 55 3.92 3.79 14.05
CA LEU A 55 4.45 2.77 13.16
C LEU A 55 5.46 1.86 13.87
N LEU A 56 6.39 2.44 14.64
CA LEU A 56 7.35 1.69 15.45
C LEU A 56 6.67 0.82 16.51
N ASP A 57 5.75 1.37 17.30
CA ASP A 57 5.05 0.64 18.37
C ASP A 57 4.31 -0.59 17.81
N PHE A 58 3.61 -0.43 16.68
CA PHE A 58 2.94 -1.53 16.01
C PHE A 58 3.94 -2.51 15.40
N SER A 59 5.05 -2.06 14.83
CA SER A 59 6.08 -2.94 14.25
C SER A 59 6.75 -3.80 15.32
N GLN A 60 7.05 -3.24 16.49
CA GLN A 60 7.59 -4.00 17.63
C GLN A 60 6.56 -5.02 18.12
N THR A 61 5.29 -4.63 18.23
CA THR A 61 4.21 -5.53 18.62
C THR A 61 4.05 -6.66 17.60
N GLU A 62 4.14 -6.36 16.31
CA GLU A 62 4.06 -7.35 15.24
C GLU A 62 5.27 -8.29 15.28
N ALA A 63 6.50 -7.77 15.34
CA ALA A 63 7.72 -8.57 15.44
C ALA A 63 7.70 -9.52 16.66
N ASN A 64 7.13 -9.09 17.79
CA ASN A 64 7.00 -9.92 18.98
C ASN A 64 6.13 -11.17 18.76
N LYS A 65 5.18 -11.15 17.81
CA LYS A 65 4.34 -12.32 17.47
C LYS A 65 5.14 -13.45 16.83
N TYR A 66 6.31 -13.15 16.24
CA TYR A 66 7.14 -14.10 15.51
C TYR A 66 8.43 -14.46 16.25
N ARG A 67 8.60 -14.02 17.51
CA ARG A 67 9.72 -14.46 18.36
C ARG A 67 9.73 -15.97 18.57
N ASP A 68 8.56 -16.59 18.51
CA ASP A 68 8.40 -18.03 18.49
C ASP A 68 7.85 -18.48 17.14
N LEU A 69 8.73 -18.63 16.13
CA LEU A 69 8.38 -19.09 14.77
C LEU A 69 7.69 -20.47 14.73
N ARG A 70 7.46 -21.13 15.88
CA ARG A 70 6.76 -22.41 16.01
C ARG A 70 5.33 -22.41 15.45
N ALA A 71 4.73 -21.25 15.20
CA ALA A 71 3.38 -21.17 14.62
C ALA A 71 3.29 -21.69 13.18
N TRP A 72 4.39 -21.67 12.43
CA TRP A 72 4.48 -22.32 11.12
C TRP A 72 5.75 -23.18 11.05
N THR A 73 5.57 -24.48 10.76
CA THR A 73 6.67 -25.43 10.62
C THR A 73 6.66 -25.93 9.18
N PRO A 74 7.71 -25.65 8.39
CA PRO A 74 7.80 -26.17 7.02
C PRO A 74 7.89 -27.71 7.06
N SER A 75 7.35 -28.35 6.02
CA SER A 75 7.39 -29.80 5.86
C SER A 75 8.81 -30.32 5.61
N SER A 76 9.71 -29.46 5.14
CA SER A 76 11.13 -29.78 4.95
C SER A 76 12.07 -28.61 5.30
N PRO A 77 13.36 -28.87 5.57
CA PRO A 77 14.34 -27.81 5.77
C PRO A 77 14.55 -26.90 4.55
N ASP A 78 14.23 -27.35 3.34
CA ASP A 78 14.38 -26.53 2.12
C ASP A 78 13.10 -25.72 1.81
N GLU A 79 11.98 -26.02 2.44
CA GLU A 79 10.71 -25.35 2.13
C GLU A 79 10.64 -23.96 2.79
N VAL A 80 10.24 -22.96 2.00
CA VAL A 80 9.96 -21.58 2.42
C VAL A 80 8.47 -21.25 2.34
N LEU A 81 7.76 -21.83 1.37
CA LEU A 81 6.37 -21.52 1.09
C LEU A 81 5.61 -22.84 0.89
N SER A 82 4.49 -23.01 1.59
CA SER A 82 3.59 -24.12 1.31
C SER A 82 2.89 -23.97 -0.04
N ASP A 83 2.37 -25.07 -0.58
CA ASP A 83 1.55 -25.04 -1.79
C ASP A 83 0.33 -24.14 -1.64
N THR A 84 -0.27 -24.11 -0.45
CA THR A 84 -1.40 -23.23 -0.15
C THR A 84 -1.00 -21.77 -0.22
N LEU A 85 0.14 -21.39 0.36
CA LEU A 85 0.63 -20.02 0.30
C LEU A 85 1.03 -19.62 -1.13
N ARG A 86 1.60 -20.54 -1.91
CA ARG A 86 1.97 -20.30 -3.32
C ARG A 86 0.77 -19.92 -4.17
N SER A 87 -0.35 -20.64 -4.07
CA SER A 87 -1.56 -20.34 -4.87
C SER A 87 -2.43 -19.24 -4.27
N LEU A 88 -2.09 -18.74 -3.07
CA LEU A 88 -2.91 -17.77 -2.36
C LEU A 88 -3.11 -16.43 -3.08
N PRO A 89 -2.11 -15.87 -3.81
CA PRO A 89 -2.32 -14.64 -4.59
C PRO A 89 -3.44 -14.75 -5.61
N GLU A 90 -3.61 -15.92 -6.24
CA GLU A 90 -4.69 -16.20 -7.21
C GLU A 90 -6.07 -15.99 -6.58
N ARG A 91 -6.23 -16.41 -5.32
CA ARG A 91 -7.49 -16.25 -4.57
C ARG A 91 -7.66 -14.84 -4.00
N VAL A 92 -6.60 -14.26 -3.43
CA VAL A 92 -6.68 -13.00 -2.66
C VAL A 92 -6.78 -11.78 -3.57
N PHE A 93 -6.12 -11.81 -4.72
CA PHE A 93 -6.06 -10.68 -5.67
C PHE A 93 -6.66 -11.05 -7.04
N ASN A 94 -7.43 -12.14 -7.11
CA ASN A 94 -8.09 -12.61 -8.34
C ASN A 94 -7.12 -12.69 -9.54
N LEU A 95 -5.97 -13.33 -9.34
CA LEU A 95 -4.92 -13.46 -10.35
C LEU A 95 -5.03 -14.79 -11.09
N GLU A 96 -4.56 -14.79 -12.33
CA GLU A 96 -4.29 -16.01 -13.09
C GLU A 96 -3.05 -16.74 -12.54
N GLN A 97 -2.86 -17.98 -12.98
CA GLN A 97 -1.68 -18.77 -12.62
C GLN A 97 -0.39 -18.06 -13.05
N HIS A 98 0.73 -18.43 -12.43
CA HIS A 98 2.02 -17.85 -12.77
C HIS A 98 2.37 -18.09 -14.25
N ASP A 99 2.64 -17.00 -14.97
CA ASP A 99 3.10 -17.01 -16.38
C ASP A 99 4.07 -15.84 -16.62
N THR A 100 3.63 -14.61 -16.31
CA THR A 100 4.42 -13.39 -16.46
C THR A 100 4.50 -12.59 -15.15
N ASN A 101 5.44 -11.66 -15.06
CA ASN A 101 5.53 -10.72 -13.94
C ASN A 101 4.66 -9.50 -14.22
N SER A 102 3.34 -9.66 -14.04
CA SER A 102 2.32 -8.64 -14.29
C SER A 102 1.23 -8.65 -13.20
N LEU A 103 0.41 -7.60 -13.14
CA LEU A 103 -0.74 -7.47 -12.22
C LEU A 103 -1.91 -8.42 -12.52
N ARG A 104 -1.75 -9.31 -13.50
CA ARG A 104 -2.75 -10.31 -13.89
C ARG A 104 -2.36 -11.72 -13.48
N HIS A 105 -1.09 -11.97 -13.21
CA HIS A 105 -0.57 -13.31 -12.96
C HIS A 105 0.03 -13.40 -11.56
N ASN A 106 -0.06 -14.58 -10.97
CA ASN A 106 0.54 -14.88 -9.68
C ASN A 106 2.08 -14.69 -9.75
N PRO A 107 2.69 -13.83 -8.93
CA PRO A 107 4.15 -13.65 -8.93
C PRO A 107 4.90 -14.82 -8.27
N ILE A 108 4.20 -15.74 -7.62
CA ILE A 108 4.80 -16.87 -6.89
C ILE A 108 4.76 -18.14 -7.74
N SER A 109 5.90 -18.51 -8.32
CA SER A 109 6.14 -19.78 -9.01
C SER A 109 6.52 -20.93 -8.05
N PRO A 110 6.49 -22.20 -8.52
CA PRO A 110 6.95 -23.35 -7.73
C PRO A 110 8.41 -23.26 -7.26
N GLN A 111 9.28 -22.63 -8.04
CA GLN A 111 10.70 -22.49 -7.70
C GLN A 111 10.92 -21.65 -6.42
N HIS A 112 10.06 -20.65 -6.18
CA HIS A 112 10.14 -19.78 -5.01
C HIS A 112 9.91 -20.51 -3.68
N GLN A 113 9.38 -21.73 -3.70
CA GLN A 113 9.15 -22.55 -2.50
C GLN A 113 10.45 -23.11 -1.90
N SER A 114 11.56 -23.14 -2.66
CA SER A 114 12.84 -23.77 -2.25
C SER A 114 13.87 -22.75 -1.76
N ILE A 115 14.39 -22.89 -0.55
CA ILE A 115 15.52 -22.10 -0.02
C ILE A 115 16.71 -22.17 -0.98
N GLN A 116 17.01 -23.36 -1.50
CA GLN A 116 18.14 -23.54 -2.40
C GLN A 116 18.02 -22.72 -3.69
N TYR A 117 16.80 -22.48 -4.19
CA TYR A 117 16.59 -21.59 -5.32
C TYR A 117 17.05 -20.16 -5.00
N TRP A 118 16.64 -19.61 -3.86
CA TRP A 118 17.04 -18.28 -3.40
C TRP A 118 18.55 -18.14 -3.21
N ILE A 119 19.21 -19.17 -2.63
CA ILE A 119 20.66 -19.21 -2.46
C ILE A 119 21.36 -19.24 -3.82
N THR A 120 20.88 -20.09 -4.73
CA THR A 120 21.49 -20.29 -6.04
C THR A 120 21.46 -18.98 -6.83
N ARG A 121 20.30 -18.30 -6.86
CA ARG A 121 20.14 -16.99 -7.52
C ARG A 121 21.09 -15.95 -6.94
N ALA A 122 21.24 -15.86 -5.62
CA ALA A 122 22.18 -14.94 -4.99
C ALA A 122 23.66 -15.27 -5.32
N SER A 123 23.98 -16.55 -5.50
CA SER A 123 25.35 -17.03 -5.69
C SER A 123 25.91 -16.80 -7.10
N GLU A 124 25.07 -16.34 -8.04
CA GLU A 124 25.50 -15.96 -9.39
C GLU A 124 26.42 -14.72 -9.38
N SER A 125 26.36 -13.92 -8.30
CA SER A 125 27.21 -12.76 -8.06
C SER A 125 28.33 -13.07 -7.04
N GLN A 126 29.47 -12.38 -7.16
CA GLN A 126 30.52 -12.38 -6.13
C GLN A 126 30.83 -10.95 -5.65
N PRO A 127 30.57 -10.62 -4.37
CA PRO A 127 29.96 -11.46 -3.32
C PRO A 127 28.50 -11.85 -3.64
N PRO A 128 27.93 -12.87 -2.97
CA PRO A 128 26.54 -13.27 -3.18
C PRO A 128 25.60 -12.07 -3.09
N SER A 129 24.84 -11.84 -4.15
CA SER A 129 24.00 -10.67 -4.29
C SER A 129 22.85 -10.90 -5.25
N TYR A 130 21.76 -10.16 -5.02
CA TYR A 130 20.70 -10.00 -6.02
C TYR A 130 20.95 -8.76 -6.89
N THR A 131 20.40 -8.77 -8.10
CA THR A 131 20.50 -7.68 -9.09
C THR A 131 19.15 -7.40 -9.73
N SER A 132 19.07 -6.47 -10.69
CA SER A 132 17.83 -6.20 -11.43
C SER A 132 17.26 -7.40 -12.19
N SER A 133 18.04 -8.45 -12.45
CA SER A 133 17.50 -9.72 -13.00
C SER A 133 16.63 -10.49 -12.01
N ASP A 134 16.69 -10.14 -10.72
CA ASP A 134 15.99 -10.81 -9.61
C ASP A 134 14.72 -10.06 -9.17
N GLY A 135 14.12 -9.29 -10.08
CA GLY A 135 12.86 -8.59 -9.82
C GLY A 135 11.72 -9.54 -9.43
N ASP A 136 11.74 -10.79 -9.90
CA ASP A 136 10.77 -11.83 -9.54
C ASP A 136 10.81 -12.13 -8.04
N LEU A 137 12.01 -12.17 -7.46
CA LEU A 137 12.20 -12.39 -6.03
C LEU A 137 11.68 -11.22 -5.19
N ALA A 138 11.86 -9.99 -5.67
CA ALA A 138 11.29 -8.81 -5.02
C ALA A 138 9.75 -8.82 -5.09
N ASP A 139 9.18 -9.27 -6.21
CA ASP A 139 7.74 -9.46 -6.36
C ASP A 139 7.15 -10.45 -5.36
N VAL A 140 7.83 -11.59 -5.13
CA VAL A 140 7.43 -12.53 -4.09
C VAL A 140 7.39 -11.86 -2.72
N ILE A 141 8.40 -11.05 -2.36
CA ILE A 141 8.41 -10.36 -1.06
C ILE A 141 7.25 -9.37 -0.95
N LYS A 142 7.03 -8.57 -2.00
CA LYS A 142 5.95 -7.58 -2.04
C LYS A 142 4.58 -8.26 -1.87
N THR A 143 4.37 -9.39 -2.54
CA THR A 143 3.14 -10.19 -2.44
C THR A 143 2.95 -10.80 -1.06
N LEU A 144 4.00 -11.36 -0.44
CA LEU A 144 3.90 -11.93 0.91
C LEU A 144 3.62 -10.86 1.98
N LEU A 145 4.18 -9.66 1.83
CA LEU A 145 3.84 -8.50 2.67
C LEU A 145 2.37 -8.11 2.50
N ALA A 146 1.88 -8.05 1.27
CA ALA A 146 0.48 -7.72 0.99
C ALA A 146 -0.50 -8.79 1.53
N ILE A 147 -0.20 -10.08 1.33
CA ILE A 147 -1.01 -11.19 1.85
C ILE A 147 -1.03 -11.21 3.38
N SER A 148 0.14 -11.11 4.01
CA SER A 148 0.23 -11.14 5.47
C SER A 148 -0.56 -10.01 6.11
N ALA A 149 -0.48 -8.79 5.55
CA ALA A 149 -1.27 -7.66 5.99
C ALA A 149 -2.78 -7.81 5.68
N HIS A 150 -3.14 -8.31 4.50
CA HIS A 150 -4.54 -8.46 4.11
C HIS A 150 -5.28 -9.48 4.98
N LEU A 151 -4.63 -10.59 5.29
CA LEU A 151 -5.24 -11.69 6.03
C LEU A 151 -5.14 -11.53 7.55
N CYS A 152 -4.19 -10.78 8.09
CA CYS A 152 -4.14 -10.52 9.53
C CYS A 152 -5.34 -9.72 10.05
N THR A 153 -6.03 -9.00 9.17
CA THR A 153 -7.26 -8.27 9.49
C THR A 153 -8.53 -9.09 9.32
N SER A 154 -8.44 -10.33 8.82
CA SER A 154 -9.60 -11.20 8.60
C SER A 154 -10.24 -11.61 9.93
N GLU A 155 -11.55 -11.82 9.94
CA GLU A 155 -12.26 -12.41 11.09
C GLU A 155 -12.10 -13.95 11.14
N ASP A 156 -11.68 -14.56 10.02
CA ASP A 156 -11.45 -15.99 9.94
C ASP A 156 -10.06 -16.35 10.49
N SER A 157 -10.04 -17.15 11.56
CA SER A 157 -8.82 -17.66 12.19
C SER A 157 -7.95 -18.50 11.24
N ALA A 158 -8.54 -19.18 10.25
CA ALA A 158 -7.78 -19.94 9.26
C ALA A 158 -7.04 -19.01 8.29
N GLU A 159 -7.70 -17.93 7.86
CA GLU A 159 -7.05 -16.90 7.04
C GLU A 159 -5.96 -16.17 7.81
N GLN A 160 -6.18 -15.84 9.08
CA GLN A 160 -5.15 -15.24 9.93
C GLN A 160 -3.90 -16.12 10.04
N LYS A 161 -4.06 -17.46 10.13
CA LYS A 161 -2.93 -18.39 10.12
C LYS A 161 -2.15 -18.35 8.81
N LEU A 162 -2.83 -18.25 7.66
CA LEU A 162 -2.17 -18.09 6.36
C LEU A 162 -1.43 -16.74 6.27
N GLY A 163 -2.00 -15.66 6.81
CA GLY A 163 -1.30 -14.37 6.90
C GLY A 163 -0.06 -14.42 7.78
N HIS A 164 -0.13 -15.15 8.90
CA HIS A 164 1.00 -15.39 9.79
C HIS A 164 2.08 -16.24 9.12
N GLU A 165 1.69 -17.30 8.42
CA GLU A 165 2.59 -18.13 7.61
C GLU A 165 3.32 -17.30 6.56
N ALA A 166 2.61 -16.46 5.80
CA ALA A 166 3.21 -15.59 4.79
C ALA A 166 4.33 -14.70 5.35
N PHE A 167 4.13 -14.12 6.54
CA PHE A 167 5.17 -13.31 7.18
C PHE A 167 6.28 -14.16 7.80
N ALA A 168 5.96 -15.34 8.36
CA ALA A 168 6.96 -16.27 8.88
C ALA A 168 7.91 -16.77 7.77
N SER A 169 7.40 -16.99 6.55
CA SER A 169 8.19 -17.31 5.37
C SER A 169 9.20 -16.20 5.03
N LEU A 170 8.80 -14.93 5.11
CA LEU A 170 9.70 -13.78 4.92
C LEU A 170 10.81 -13.76 5.98
N LEU A 171 10.46 -13.99 7.25
CA LEU A 171 11.44 -14.06 8.33
C LEU A 171 12.39 -15.26 8.18
N ARG A 172 11.88 -16.39 7.68
CA ARG A 172 12.71 -17.57 7.36
C ARG A 172 13.73 -17.27 6.28
N LEU A 173 13.32 -16.62 5.19
CA LEU A 173 14.24 -16.16 4.13
C LEU A 173 15.27 -15.20 4.70
N ASN A 174 14.83 -14.20 5.47
CA ASN A 174 15.71 -13.19 6.06
C ASN A 174 16.78 -13.76 6.99
N ASN A 175 16.42 -14.79 7.76
CA ASN A 175 17.31 -15.38 8.76
C ASN A 175 18.28 -16.43 8.16
N HIS A 176 18.14 -16.76 6.88
CA HIS A 176 19.02 -17.74 6.24
C HIS A 176 20.34 -17.08 5.81
N PRO A 177 21.52 -17.58 6.24
CA PRO A 177 22.80 -16.90 6.02
C PRO A 177 23.24 -16.82 4.54
N GLY A 178 22.70 -17.70 3.69
CA GLY A 178 22.97 -17.69 2.25
C GLY A 178 22.05 -16.78 1.42
N ILE A 179 21.10 -16.06 2.05
CA ILE A 179 20.09 -15.25 1.37
C ILE A 179 20.27 -13.78 1.78
N PRO A 180 20.81 -12.91 0.91
CA PRO A 180 20.96 -11.49 1.20
C PRO A 180 19.66 -10.72 0.94
N LEU A 181 18.57 -11.10 1.64
CA LEU A 181 17.20 -10.64 1.35
C LEU A 181 17.07 -9.11 1.26
N GLY A 182 17.75 -8.38 2.16
CA GLY A 182 17.70 -6.93 2.21
C GLY A 182 18.27 -6.22 0.97
N GLN A 183 18.98 -6.91 0.07
CA GLN A 183 19.41 -6.30 -1.19
C GLN A 183 18.28 -6.15 -2.19
N LEU A 184 17.21 -6.97 -2.09
CA LEU A 184 16.02 -6.83 -2.94
C LEU A 184 15.25 -5.54 -2.66
N ASN A 185 15.55 -4.85 -1.55
CA ASN A 185 14.88 -3.62 -1.18
C ASN A 185 15.13 -2.48 -2.18
N HIS A 186 16.38 -2.32 -2.61
CA HIS A 186 16.87 -1.20 -3.44
C HIS A 186 17.27 -1.65 -4.85
N ILE A 187 16.59 -2.66 -5.39
CA ILE A 187 16.79 -3.03 -6.78
C ILE A 187 16.09 -1.98 -7.64
N HIS A 188 16.89 -1.13 -8.26
CA HIS A 188 16.40 -0.05 -9.10
C HIS A 188 16.51 -0.41 -10.57
N TRP A 189 15.37 -0.74 -11.19
CA TRP A 189 15.21 -0.69 -12.63
C TRP A 189 13.82 -0.14 -12.97
N GLY A 190 13.70 1.18 -13.07
CA GLY A 190 12.40 1.81 -13.31
C GLY A 190 11.53 1.95 -12.06
N HIS A 191 10.22 1.71 -12.18
CA HIS A 191 9.21 2.20 -11.24
C HIS A 191 8.71 1.15 -10.22
N SER A 192 9.20 -0.08 -10.28
CA SER A 192 8.48 -1.22 -9.70
C SER A 192 9.33 -2.32 -9.08
N PHE A 193 10.64 -2.38 -9.31
CA PHE A 193 11.42 -3.57 -8.99
C PHE A 193 11.58 -3.79 -7.47
N GLY A 194 12.21 -2.83 -6.78
CA GLY A 194 12.54 -2.95 -5.36
C GLY A 194 11.34 -3.09 -4.43
N VAL A 195 11.56 -3.76 -3.30
CA VAL A 195 10.52 -3.89 -2.24
C VAL A 195 10.13 -2.52 -1.68
N GLU A 196 11.04 -1.54 -1.70
CA GLU A 196 10.81 -0.20 -1.17
C GLU A 196 9.65 0.56 -1.84
N HIS A 197 9.26 0.20 -3.07
CA HIS A 197 8.13 0.83 -3.76
C HIS A 197 6.81 0.63 -3.01
N LEU A 198 6.68 -0.41 -2.17
CA LEU A 198 5.56 -0.52 -1.22
C LEU A 198 5.50 0.69 -0.28
N ALA A 199 6.65 1.11 0.23
CA ALA A 199 6.79 2.24 1.15
C ALA A 199 6.80 3.61 0.44
N GLU A 200 6.79 3.66 -0.88
CA GLU A 200 6.57 4.91 -1.63
C GLU A 200 5.07 5.15 -1.89
N ASN A 201 4.35 4.12 -2.33
CA ASN A 201 2.97 4.26 -2.84
C ASN A 201 1.90 4.02 -1.78
N THR A 202 2.12 3.06 -0.87
CA THR A 202 1.15 2.70 0.18
C THR A 202 0.93 3.83 1.20
N PRO A 203 1.96 4.50 1.75
CA PRO A 203 1.71 5.58 2.73
C PRO A 203 1.07 6.81 2.09
N ARG A 204 1.27 7.05 0.80
CA ARG A 204 0.62 8.15 0.06
C ARG A 204 -0.89 7.98 0.01
N ILE A 205 -1.39 6.82 -0.42
CA ILE A 205 -2.84 6.59 -0.47
C ILE A 205 -3.47 6.47 0.91
N TYR A 206 -2.76 5.85 1.86
CA TYR A 206 -3.19 5.81 3.26
C TYR A 206 -3.37 7.23 3.82
N SER A 207 -2.38 8.09 3.63
CA SER A 207 -2.45 9.48 4.10
C SER A 207 -3.54 10.27 3.39
N LEU A 208 -3.63 10.14 2.06
CA LEU A 208 -4.63 10.86 1.26
C LEU A 208 -6.05 10.53 1.70
N LEU A 209 -6.37 9.25 1.88
CA LEU A 209 -7.68 8.80 2.35
C LEU A 209 -8.01 9.40 3.72
N ASN A 210 -7.10 9.27 4.70
CA ASN A 210 -7.33 9.78 6.05
C ASN A 210 -7.45 11.31 6.11
N MET A 211 -6.71 12.03 5.26
CA MET A 211 -6.84 13.49 5.16
C MET A 211 -8.17 13.91 4.56
N VAL A 212 -8.63 13.26 3.48
CA VAL A 212 -9.93 13.55 2.87
C VAL A 212 -11.06 13.33 3.88
N ASP A 213 -11.04 12.21 4.61
CA ASP A 213 -11.99 11.93 5.70
C ASP A 213 -11.95 13.02 6.79
N ALA A 214 -10.77 13.35 7.31
CA ALA A 214 -10.63 14.33 8.39
C ALA A 214 -11.05 15.75 7.96
N ILE A 215 -10.72 16.17 6.73
CA ILE A 215 -11.18 17.45 6.17
C ILE A 215 -12.70 17.46 6.04
N GLY A 216 -13.30 16.36 5.55
CA GLY A 216 -14.75 16.21 5.43
C GLY A 216 -15.47 16.32 6.76
N GLN A 217 -14.97 15.64 7.80
CA GLN A 217 -15.53 15.70 9.16
C GLN A 217 -15.50 17.12 9.73
N GLN A 218 -14.40 17.87 9.54
CA GLN A 218 -14.31 19.26 10.00
C GLN A 218 -15.31 20.18 9.30
N GLN A 219 -15.53 19.97 7.99
CA GLN A 219 -16.50 20.75 7.23
C GLN A 219 -17.94 20.50 7.71
N GLN A 220 -18.27 19.25 8.05
CA GLN A 220 -19.59 18.89 8.59
C GLN A 220 -19.85 19.48 9.98
N GLN A 221 -18.82 19.57 10.83
CA GLN A 221 -18.93 20.12 12.19
C GLN A 221 -19.03 21.64 12.24
N SER A 222 -18.63 22.35 11.17
CA SER A 222 -18.68 23.81 11.11
C SER A 222 -20.13 24.29 10.88
N LYS A 223 -20.70 24.98 11.89
CA LYS A 223 -22.08 25.49 11.93
C LYS A 223 -22.44 26.51 10.82
N ASN A 224 -21.48 26.91 9.98
CA ASN A 224 -21.66 27.89 8.89
C ASN A 224 -21.86 27.25 7.50
N SER A 225 -22.02 25.94 7.38
CA SER A 225 -22.30 25.25 6.11
C SER A 225 -23.76 25.41 5.68
N GLY A 226 -24.22 26.66 5.53
CA GLY A 226 -25.55 27.05 5.04
C GLY A 226 -25.81 26.78 3.54
N ARG A 227 -24.94 26.02 2.87
CA ARG A 227 -25.13 25.43 1.55
C ARG A 227 -24.37 24.11 1.55
N GLY A 228 -25.04 23.02 1.16
CA GLY A 228 -24.50 21.66 1.21
C GLY A 228 -23.03 21.62 0.83
N ALA A 229 -22.18 21.34 1.82
CA ALA A 229 -20.76 21.11 1.60
C ALA A 229 -20.67 19.86 0.71
N GLN A 230 -20.55 20.07 -0.60
CA GLN A 230 -20.34 18.97 -1.53
C GLN A 230 -18.98 18.37 -1.20
N SER A 231 -19.01 17.17 -0.62
CA SER A 231 -17.81 16.38 -0.44
C SER A 231 -17.17 16.16 -1.82
N THR A 232 -15.89 16.51 -1.94
CA THR A 232 -15.18 16.37 -3.21
C THR A 232 -14.73 14.91 -3.34
N PRO A 233 -15.10 14.21 -4.42
CA PRO A 233 -14.63 12.86 -4.67
C PRO A 233 -13.09 12.79 -4.63
N ILE A 234 -12.50 11.78 -3.97
CA ILE A 234 -11.06 11.54 -3.96
C ILE A 234 -10.52 11.35 -5.38
N VAL A 235 -11.30 10.77 -6.29
CA VAL A 235 -10.94 10.55 -7.70
C VAL A 235 -10.81 11.86 -8.51
N GLU A 236 -11.39 12.96 -8.01
CA GLU A 236 -11.20 14.30 -8.58
C GLU A 236 -9.87 14.94 -8.17
N LEU A 237 -9.22 14.46 -7.11
CA LEU A 237 -7.99 15.05 -6.60
C LEU A 237 -6.80 14.73 -7.50
N GLU A 238 -6.02 15.75 -7.87
CA GLU A 238 -4.81 15.58 -8.67
C GLU A 238 -3.78 14.69 -7.95
N SER A 239 -3.67 14.79 -6.62
CA SER A 239 -2.83 13.89 -5.82
C SER A 239 -3.23 12.42 -5.97
N PHE A 240 -4.54 12.12 -5.97
CA PHE A 240 -5.04 10.76 -6.21
C PHE A 240 -4.73 10.31 -7.64
N ARG A 241 -4.99 11.15 -8.64
CA ARG A 241 -4.74 10.81 -10.06
C ARG A 241 -3.27 10.54 -10.34
N LYS A 242 -2.37 11.33 -9.76
CA LYS A 242 -0.92 11.11 -9.85
C LYS A 242 -0.52 9.79 -9.20
N TRP A 243 -1.05 9.50 -8.01
CA TRP A 243 -0.83 8.22 -7.36
C TRP A 243 -1.37 7.07 -8.21
N ALA A 244 -2.59 7.16 -8.72
CA ALA A 244 -3.24 6.11 -9.51
C ALA A 244 -2.47 5.78 -10.81
N ARG A 245 -1.89 6.78 -11.48
CA ARG A 245 -1.04 6.60 -12.68
C ARG A 245 0.21 5.74 -12.44
N ASN A 246 0.64 5.59 -11.19
CA ASN A 246 1.77 4.74 -10.83
C ASN A 246 1.30 3.47 -10.11
N SER A 247 0.32 3.59 -9.23
CA SER A 247 -0.05 2.53 -8.30
C SER A 247 -1.12 1.56 -8.81
N LEU A 248 -1.73 1.86 -9.97
CA LEU A 248 -2.72 0.99 -10.63
C LEU A 248 -2.23 0.46 -11.98
N VAL A 249 -1.01 0.81 -12.39
CA VAL A 249 -0.44 0.42 -13.68
C VAL A 249 0.33 -0.88 -13.56
N ASP A 250 0.21 -1.69 -14.60
CA ASP A 250 0.93 -2.94 -14.81
C ASP A 250 2.33 -2.65 -15.37
N PHE A 251 3.28 -2.40 -14.48
CA PHE A 251 4.71 -2.27 -14.80
C PHE A 251 5.38 -3.65 -14.80
N ASP A 252 6.65 -3.71 -15.20
CA ASP A 252 7.47 -4.91 -15.01
C ASP A 252 7.67 -5.17 -13.51
N PHE A 253 7.33 -6.37 -13.03
CA PHE A 253 7.38 -6.73 -11.61
C PHE A 253 6.54 -5.80 -10.69
N PRO A 254 5.22 -5.72 -10.88
CA PRO A 254 4.39 -4.68 -10.29
C PRO A 254 3.77 -5.09 -8.94
N ALA A 255 4.28 -6.11 -8.24
CA ALA A 255 3.54 -6.71 -7.13
C ALA A 255 3.21 -5.75 -5.96
N GLN A 256 3.91 -4.63 -5.81
CA GLN A 256 3.56 -3.55 -4.88
C GLN A 256 2.16 -2.96 -5.13
N ASN A 257 1.68 -3.06 -6.37
CA ASN A 257 0.40 -2.52 -6.80
C ASN A 257 -0.76 -3.53 -6.65
N LEU A 258 -0.52 -4.79 -6.29
CA LEU A 258 -1.57 -5.83 -6.24
C LEU A 258 -2.77 -5.44 -5.36
N LEU A 259 -2.50 -5.04 -4.11
CA LEU A 259 -3.56 -4.61 -3.18
C LEU A 259 -4.31 -3.39 -3.71
N HIS A 260 -3.57 -2.43 -4.26
CA HIS A 260 -4.13 -1.17 -4.75
C HIS A 260 -4.99 -1.40 -5.98
N SER A 261 -4.48 -2.16 -6.94
CA SER A 261 -5.21 -2.54 -8.14
C SER A 261 -6.45 -3.34 -7.79
N GLU A 262 -6.37 -4.35 -6.92
CA GLU A 262 -7.54 -5.14 -6.55
C GLU A 262 -8.65 -4.30 -5.92
N PHE A 263 -8.29 -3.37 -5.03
CA PHE A 263 -9.29 -2.49 -4.42
C PHE A 263 -9.84 -1.43 -5.38
N TRP A 264 -8.97 -0.73 -6.12
CA TRP A 264 -9.38 0.47 -6.88
C TRP A 264 -9.84 0.20 -8.31
N ARG A 265 -9.53 -0.95 -8.90
CA ARG A 265 -9.90 -1.28 -10.30
C ARG A 265 -11.42 -1.26 -10.53
N GLY A 266 -12.21 -1.56 -9.50
CA GLY A 266 -13.67 -1.46 -9.56
C GLY A 266 -14.25 -0.03 -9.44
N TYR A 267 -13.46 0.94 -8.99
CA TYR A 267 -13.88 2.34 -8.76
C TYR A 267 -13.26 3.32 -9.75
N VAL A 268 -12.14 2.94 -10.36
CA VAL A 268 -11.38 3.77 -11.29
C VAL A 268 -11.17 2.96 -12.56
N ASP A 269 -11.58 3.52 -13.69
CA ASP A 269 -11.29 2.98 -15.02
C ASP A 269 -9.79 3.17 -15.32
N ALA A 270 -8.96 2.34 -14.68
CA ALA A 270 -7.52 2.55 -14.54
C ALA A 270 -6.76 2.22 -15.83
N GLU A 271 -7.24 1.30 -16.67
CA GLU A 271 -6.52 0.92 -17.88
C GLU A 271 -6.79 1.84 -19.07
N ASP A 272 -8.05 2.21 -19.34
CA ASP A 272 -8.41 2.99 -20.53
C ASP A 272 -8.28 4.51 -20.31
N ARG A 273 -8.72 5.05 -19.16
CA ARG A 273 -8.64 6.51 -18.92
C ARG A 273 -7.24 7.01 -18.55
N LEU A 274 -6.37 6.16 -17.98
CA LEU A 274 -5.01 6.56 -17.59
C LEU A 274 -4.01 6.46 -18.75
N ARG A 275 -4.22 5.55 -19.73
CA ARG A 275 -3.40 5.47 -20.95
C ARG A 275 -3.79 6.47 -22.02
N ASN A 276 -5.07 6.83 -22.16
CA ASN A 276 -5.52 7.78 -23.18
C ASN A 276 -6.76 8.57 -22.73
N PRO A 277 -6.63 9.85 -22.37
CA PRO A 277 -7.78 10.69 -21.98
C PRO A 277 -8.87 10.85 -23.05
N ASN A 278 -8.60 10.41 -24.29
CA ASN A 278 -9.47 10.59 -25.46
C ASN A 278 -9.92 9.28 -26.14
N ALA A 279 -9.69 8.09 -25.53
CA ALA A 279 -10.11 6.83 -26.14
C ALA A 279 -11.65 6.67 -26.10
N PRO A 280 -12.31 6.35 -27.23
CA PRO A 280 -13.72 6.00 -27.24
C PRO A 280 -13.91 4.60 -26.61
N GLY A 281 -14.79 4.51 -25.62
CA GLY A 281 -14.96 3.32 -24.78
C GLY A 281 -15.32 2.06 -25.55
N LEU A 282 -14.63 0.96 -25.22
CA LEU A 282 -15.02 -0.37 -25.64
C LEU A 282 -16.21 -0.82 -24.81
N ASP A 283 -17.33 -1.07 -25.49
CA ASP A 283 -18.52 -1.71 -24.95
C ASP A 283 -18.22 -3.20 -24.69
N ASP A 284 -18.03 -3.57 -23.43
CA ASP A 284 -18.59 -4.79 -22.85
C ASP A 284 -18.43 -4.76 -21.32
N LEU A 285 -19.46 -5.26 -20.61
CA LEU A 285 -19.64 -5.31 -19.14
C LEU A 285 -20.46 -4.15 -18.51
N GLU A 286 -21.79 -4.20 -18.72
CA GLU A 286 -22.78 -3.35 -18.03
C GLU A 286 -22.79 -3.45 -16.49
N GLN A 287 -22.11 -4.44 -15.89
CA GLN A 287 -21.95 -4.54 -14.43
C GLN A 287 -20.79 -3.68 -13.89
N ASP A 288 -19.70 -3.50 -14.65
CA ASP A 288 -18.58 -2.63 -14.26
C ASP A 288 -18.96 -1.15 -14.36
N ARG A 289 -19.82 -0.79 -15.32
CA ARG A 289 -20.34 0.58 -15.48
C ARG A 289 -21.08 1.12 -14.26
N ARG A 290 -21.64 0.28 -13.39
CA ARG A 290 -22.40 0.75 -12.21
C ARG A 290 -21.53 1.20 -11.04
N ARG A 291 -20.26 0.74 -10.96
CA ARG A 291 -19.32 1.16 -9.92
C ARG A 291 -18.36 2.27 -10.36
N GLN A 292 -18.27 2.52 -11.66
CA GLN A 292 -17.35 3.49 -12.26
C GLN A 292 -17.64 4.97 -11.92
N ASP A 293 -18.84 5.28 -11.43
CA ASP A 293 -19.23 6.61 -10.93
C ASP A 293 -19.32 6.66 -9.39
N LEU A 294 -19.00 5.55 -8.69
CA LEU A 294 -18.97 5.48 -7.24
C LEU A 294 -17.61 5.91 -6.72
N ASP A 295 -17.60 7.02 -5.99
CA ASP A 295 -16.48 7.30 -5.10
C ASP A 295 -16.69 6.55 -3.78
N PRO A 296 -15.84 5.57 -3.43
CA PRO A 296 -16.03 4.78 -2.21
C PRO A 296 -16.00 5.66 -0.94
N THR A 297 -15.34 6.81 -0.99
CA THR A 297 -15.24 7.77 0.12
C THR A 297 -16.48 8.64 0.30
N LEU A 298 -17.41 8.62 -0.66
CA LEU A 298 -18.72 9.30 -0.56
C LEU A 298 -19.79 8.35 -0.01
N VAL A 299 -19.73 8.08 1.30
CA VAL A 299 -20.68 7.20 1.99
C VAL A 299 -22.12 7.65 1.72
N GLY A 300 -22.94 6.74 1.17
CA GLY A 300 -24.35 6.97 0.89
C GLY A 300 -24.65 7.55 -0.50
N SER A 301 -23.66 7.62 -1.42
CA SER A 301 -23.93 7.88 -2.83
C SER A 301 -24.78 6.77 -3.47
N GLU A 302 -25.51 7.11 -4.53
CA GLU A 302 -26.34 6.15 -5.27
C GLU A 302 -25.47 5.01 -5.82
N GLY A 303 -25.75 3.76 -5.40
CA GLY A 303 -24.97 2.56 -5.75
C GLY A 303 -23.98 2.08 -4.66
N TRP A 304 -23.77 2.85 -3.59
CA TRP A 304 -22.90 2.47 -2.47
C TRP A 304 -23.53 1.34 -1.64
N SER A 305 -22.86 0.20 -1.55
CA SER A 305 -23.32 -0.96 -0.77
C SER A 305 -22.67 -1.02 0.62
N ARG A 306 -23.28 -1.80 1.51
CA ARG A 306 -22.67 -2.11 2.82
C ARG A 306 -21.28 -2.76 2.66
N ASP A 307 -21.11 -3.58 1.64
CA ASP A 307 -19.86 -4.31 1.37
C ASP A 307 -18.75 -3.35 0.93
N ASP A 308 -19.07 -2.32 0.14
CA ASP A 308 -18.11 -1.27 -0.23
C ASP A 308 -17.62 -0.50 1.00
N GLY A 309 -18.50 -0.24 1.97
CA GLY A 309 -18.12 0.37 3.24
C GLY A 309 -17.24 -0.51 4.12
N ILE A 310 -17.43 -1.83 4.09
CA ILE A 310 -16.55 -2.78 4.79
C ILE A 310 -15.19 -2.83 4.09
N ALA A 311 -15.19 -2.92 2.76
CA ALA A 311 -13.98 -2.94 1.94
C ALA A 311 -13.14 -1.67 2.15
N LEU A 312 -13.77 -0.48 2.12
CA LEU A 312 -13.09 0.79 2.34
C LEU A 312 -12.53 0.92 3.75
N LYS A 313 -13.15 0.33 4.78
CA LYS A 313 -12.56 0.32 6.13
C LYS A 313 -11.36 -0.63 6.22
N ARG A 314 -11.43 -1.77 5.53
CA ARG A 314 -10.37 -2.77 5.52
C ARG A 314 -9.14 -2.29 4.76
N TYR A 315 -9.33 -1.63 3.62
CA TYR A 315 -8.24 -1.20 2.73
C TYR A 315 -7.15 -0.32 3.39
N PRO A 316 -7.45 0.84 4.02
CA PRO A 316 -6.43 1.67 4.67
C PRO A 316 -5.81 0.97 5.87
N ARG A 317 -6.56 0.09 6.58
CA ARG A 317 -6.00 -0.75 7.64
C ARG A 317 -4.97 -1.73 7.10
N THR A 318 -5.29 -2.41 6.00
CA THR A 318 -4.33 -3.29 5.30
C THR A 318 -3.13 -2.50 4.80
N CYS A 319 -3.32 -1.29 4.25
CA CYS A 319 -2.22 -0.42 3.87
C CYS A 319 -1.29 -0.13 5.05
N PHE A 320 -1.84 0.26 6.22
CA PHE A 320 -1.06 0.50 7.42
C PHE A 320 -0.33 -0.77 7.89
N ASP A 321 -1.00 -1.92 7.88
CA ASP A 321 -0.43 -3.21 8.26
C ASP A 321 0.71 -3.68 7.32
N ILE A 322 0.72 -3.26 6.05
CA ILE A 322 1.88 -3.41 5.14
C ILE A 322 3.05 -2.58 5.64
N LEU A 323 2.82 -1.29 5.95
CA LEU A 323 3.88 -0.39 6.45
C LEU A 323 4.52 -0.98 7.72
N VAL A 324 3.69 -1.43 8.67
CA VAL A 324 4.11 -2.05 9.92
C VAL A 324 5.06 -3.23 9.68
N ARG A 325 4.70 -4.13 8.77
CA ARG A 325 5.52 -5.32 8.44
C ARG A 325 6.78 -4.97 7.67
N TYR A 326 6.70 -3.99 6.77
CA TYR A 326 7.87 -3.49 6.07
C TYR A 326 8.87 -2.86 7.05
N VAL A 327 8.42 -2.14 8.09
CA VAL A 327 9.32 -1.60 9.15
C VAL A 327 10.07 -2.70 9.87
N VAL A 328 9.41 -3.84 10.15
CA VAL A 328 10.06 -5.01 10.76
C VAL A 328 11.20 -5.49 9.88
N LEU A 329 10.96 -5.69 8.58
CA LEU A 329 12.00 -6.11 7.64
C LEU A 329 13.12 -5.07 7.50
N LEU A 330 12.76 -3.80 7.39
CA LEU A 330 13.72 -2.71 7.26
C LEU A 330 14.65 -2.62 8.49
N SER A 331 14.09 -2.82 9.68
CA SER A 331 14.86 -2.89 10.93
C SER A 331 15.78 -4.11 10.96
N LEU A 332 15.33 -5.26 10.44
CA LEU A 332 16.16 -6.46 10.33
C LEU A 332 17.31 -6.28 9.31
N TRP A 333 17.08 -5.57 8.22
CA TRP A 333 18.07 -5.37 7.16
C TRP A 333 19.11 -4.31 7.50
N TYR A 334 18.70 -3.21 8.12
CA TYR A 334 19.53 -2.01 8.24
C TYR A 334 19.68 -1.48 9.67
N GLY A 335 19.00 -2.09 10.64
CA GLY A 335 18.92 -1.61 12.02
C GLY A 335 17.86 -0.53 12.23
N GLU A 336 17.45 -0.37 13.48
CA GLU A 336 16.34 0.51 13.88
C GLU A 336 16.59 1.98 13.50
N ASP A 337 17.81 2.50 13.64
CA ASP A 337 18.13 3.89 13.32
C ASP A 337 17.97 4.22 11.83
N ARG A 338 18.40 3.31 10.94
CA ARG A 338 18.23 3.50 9.50
C ARG A 338 16.78 3.34 9.09
N ALA A 339 16.07 2.38 9.69
CA ALA A 339 14.64 2.22 9.46
C ALA A 339 13.86 3.47 9.87
N LYS A 340 14.21 4.07 11.00
CA LYS A 340 13.65 5.35 11.46
C LYS A 340 13.90 6.47 10.45
N ASN A 341 15.15 6.69 10.03
CA ASN A 341 15.49 7.77 9.10
C ASN A 341 14.75 7.62 7.76
N PHE A 342 14.65 6.40 7.25
CA PHE A 342 13.87 6.11 6.05
C PHE A 342 12.41 6.57 6.19
N TRP A 343 11.76 6.25 7.32
CA TRP A 343 10.37 6.64 7.54
C TRP A 343 10.18 8.14 7.81
N ASP A 344 11.13 8.80 8.45
CA ASP A 344 11.12 10.26 8.61
C ASP A 344 11.06 10.93 7.22
N GLU A 345 11.85 10.45 6.25
CA GLU A 345 11.84 10.93 4.86
C GLU A 345 10.54 10.58 4.10
N GLN A 346 10.08 9.32 4.19
CA GLN A 346 8.86 8.88 3.49
C GLN A 346 7.60 9.60 3.98
N VAL A 347 7.45 9.76 5.30
CA VAL A 347 6.29 10.47 5.88
C VAL A 347 6.34 11.95 5.52
N ALA A 348 7.52 12.57 5.53
CA ALA A 348 7.67 13.95 5.06
C ALA A 348 7.23 14.12 3.61
N SER A 349 7.69 13.24 2.70
CA SER A 349 7.29 13.26 1.29
C SER A 349 5.77 13.12 1.09
N CYS A 350 5.09 12.31 1.91
CA CYS A 350 3.64 12.13 1.83
C CYS A 350 2.83 13.36 2.28
N LEU A 351 3.44 14.29 3.01
CA LEU A 351 2.79 15.45 3.63
C LEU A 351 3.24 16.79 3.03
N GLU A 352 3.89 16.76 1.86
CA GLU A 352 4.21 17.97 1.10
C GLU A 352 2.97 18.51 0.38
N PHE A 353 2.35 19.55 0.95
CA PHE A 353 1.18 20.21 0.36
C PHE A 353 1.53 21.48 -0.39
N ARG A 354 0.82 21.69 -1.51
CA ARG A 354 0.83 22.96 -2.22
C ARG A 354 0.22 24.06 -1.35
N GLN A 355 0.84 25.24 -1.34
CA GLN A 355 0.27 26.41 -0.68
C GLN A 355 -0.94 26.94 -1.46
N LYS A 356 -1.96 27.35 -0.71
CA LYS A 356 -3.17 28.03 -1.23
C LYS A 356 -2.83 29.31 -1.99
#